data_AF-A0A3D4KXK0-F1
#
_entry.id   AF-A0A3D4KXK0-F1
#
_cell.length_a   1.000
_cell.length_b   1.000
_cell.length_c   1.000
_cell.angle_alpha   90.00
_cell.angle_beta   90.00
_cell.angle_gamma   90.00
#
_symmetry.space_group_name_H-M   'P 1'
#
loop_
_entity.id
_entity.type
_entity.pdbx_description
1 polymer ?
#
loop_
_entity_poly.entity_id
_entity_poly.type
_entity_poly.pdbx_seq_one_letter_code
_entity_poly.pdbx_strand_id
1 'polypeptide(L)'
;RSVFALRAAVSSRCFRRSVLLHLSALFYFVYSIDSMSSLGTDIVPMMLLIYIFSLWCDLHDAGESDPVPYGLLALLGIFDITVKLSVATISLLAVAVLIWLIKEKKVREIAFFSCFSLITVIPYFIRNVITTGYLLYPMESLDLFDLDWKVPREVAYWDRAEIVMFGRLFDGTLEDSIGLPLAGWFQAWFSRIDQVPRIMLLLCLFFGAGALIYSVRCIRGKKGFREIFIMAVAVCGMLYWLLSAPLMRYGLATILIALSVMAGTVLSDTKRVGQMAVLLGVFTLLYVPVKINTDYLTENENLIWAAPFYQHECKELTMTDRSGAPHTIYMPVEGDQGGYDVFPETPYYSDEFVRMRGDSFGDGFIGSGF
;
A
#
# COMPACT_ATOMS: atom_id res chain seq x y z
N ARG A 1 12.91 22.63 -28.21
CA ARG A 1 11.47 22.28 -28.19
C ARG A 1 10.98 21.87 -26.80
N SER A 2 11.81 21.21 -25.98
CA SER A 2 11.53 20.81 -24.58
C SER A 2 11.32 21.98 -23.60
N VAL A 3 12.05 23.09 -23.74
CA VAL A 3 11.87 24.29 -22.87
C VAL A 3 10.56 25.05 -23.15
N PHE A 4 10.06 24.97 -24.39
CA PHE A 4 8.77 25.57 -24.76
C PHE A 4 7.58 24.75 -24.23
N ALA A 5 7.72 23.42 -24.11
CA ALA A 5 6.72 22.56 -23.48
C ALA A 5 6.59 22.87 -21.98
N LEU A 6 7.70 23.14 -21.28
CA LEU A 6 7.69 23.57 -19.88
C LEU A 6 7.08 24.97 -19.68
N ARG A 7 7.36 25.95 -20.57
CA ARG A 7 6.72 27.27 -20.50
C ARG A 7 5.23 27.26 -20.86
N ALA A 8 4.82 26.42 -21.80
CA ALA A 8 3.40 26.20 -22.12
C ALA A 8 2.68 25.41 -21.02
N ALA A 9 3.35 24.46 -20.39
CA ALA A 9 2.85 23.74 -19.21
C ALA A 9 2.60 24.70 -18.03
N VAL A 10 3.54 25.60 -17.74
CA VAL A 10 3.42 26.62 -16.68
C VAL A 10 2.36 27.69 -16.98
N SER A 11 2.03 27.94 -18.26
CA SER A 11 0.99 28.92 -18.64
C SER A 11 -0.42 28.32 -18.76
N SER A 12 -0.55 26.99 -18.84
CA SER A 12 -1.83 26.31 -18.92
C SER A 12 -2.46 26.13 -17.54
N ARG A 13 -3.78 26.32 -17.45
CA ARG A 13 -4.58 26.19 -16.20
C ARG A 13 -4.63 24.76 -15.62
N CYS A 14 -3.91 23.80 -16.23
CA CYS A 14 -3.94 22.36 -16.00
C CYS A 14 -3.09 21.83 -14.82
N PHE A 15 -2.28 22.67 -14.16
CA PHE A 15 -1.20 22.20 -13.28
C PHE A 15 -1.54 22.23 -11.76
N ARG A 16 -2.81 22.16 -11.34
CA ARG A 16 -3.16 22.55 -9.96
C ARG A 16 -2.96 21.44 -8.92
N ARG A 17 -3.34 20.20 -9.23
CA ARG A 17 -3.31 19.08 -8.26
C ARG A 17 -2.21 18.08 -8.57
N SER A 18 -2.06 17.76 -9.86
CA SER A 18 -1.06 16.80 -10.33
C SER A 18 0.37 17.23 -10.03
N VAL A 19 0.70 18.53 -10.04
CA VAL A 19 2.06 19.00 -9.67
C VAL A 19 2.44 18.62 -8.24
N LEU A 20 1.50 18.76 -7.31
CA LEU A 20 1.74 18.40 -5.91
C LEU A 20 1.90 16.87 -5.78
N LEU A 21 1.17 16.10 -6.58
CA LEU A 21 1.31 14.64 -6.64
C LEU A 21 2.63 14.21 -7.29
N HIS A 22 3.07 14.85 -8.38
CA HIS A 22 4.37 14.62 -9.00
C HIS A 22 5.52 14.91 -8.02
N LEU A 23 5.44 16.03 -7.29
CA LEU A 23 6.42 16.35 -6.25
C LEU A 23 6.31 15.41 -5.04
N SER A 24 5.12 14.94 -4.72
CA SER A 24 4.92 13.91 -3.68
C SER A 24 5.55 12.58 -4.07
N ALA A 25 5.50 12.18 -5.35
CA ALA A 25 6.21 11.00 -5.83
C ALA A 25 7.72 11.16 -5.65
N LEU A 26 8.27 12.33 -6.01
CA LEU A 26 9.68 12.64 -5.78
C LEU A 26 10.04 12.62 -4.29
N PHE A 27 9.21 13.22 -3.44
CA PHE A 27 9.42 13.20 -2.00
C PHE A 27 9.37 11.77 -1.45
N TYR A 28 8.37 10.97 -1.85
CA TYR A 28 8.24 9.58 -1.43
C TYR A 28 9.44 8.73 -1.88
N PHE A 29 10.00 9.03 -3.05
CA PHE A 29 11.19 8.38 -3.58
C PHE A 29 12.40 8.68 -2.68
N VAL A 30 12.63 9.96 -2.39
CA VAL A 30 13.72 10.39 -1.48
C VAL A 30 13.53 9.80 -0.09
N TYR A 31 12.29 9.77 0.42
CA TYR A 31 11.99 9.19 1.73
C TYR A 31 12.29 7.69 1.81
N SER A 32 12.07 6.97 0.71
CA SER A 32 12.20 5.51 0.66
C SER A 32 13.53 5.04 0.04
N ILE A 33 14.47 5.98 -0.20
CA ILE A 33 15.71 5.71 -0.93
C ILE A 33 16.56 4.63 -0.24
N ASP A 34 16.44 4.52 1.07
CA ASP A 34 17.14 3.55 1.91
C ASP A 34 16.70 2.11 1.69
N SER A 35 15.51 1.92 1.13
CA SER A 35 14.88 0.62 0.97
C SER A 35 14.64 0.26 -0.51
N MET A 36 15.20 1.04 -1.44
CA MET A 36 14.89 0.92 -2.88
C MET A 36 15.48 -0.31 -3.57
N SER A 37 16.62 -0.81 -3.10
CA SER A 37 17.22 -2.05 -3.59
C SER A 37 16.58 -3.31 -3.01
N SER A 38 15.72 -3.14 -1.99
CA SER A 38 14.96 -4.25 -1.42
C SER A 38 13.91 -4.74 -2.41
N LEU A 39 13.78 -6.06 -2.54
CA LEU A 39 12.68 -6.72 -3.27
C LEU A 39 11.32 -6.60 -2.53
N GLY A 40 11.21 -5.70 -1.54
CA GLY A 40 10.00 -5.49 -0.77
C GLY A 40 8.81 -5.01 -1.62
N THR A 41 7.62 -5.50 -1.28
CA THR A 41 6.37 -5.22 -2.00
C THR A 41 5.78 -3.83 -1.72
N ASP A 42 6.53 -2.91 -1.13
CA ASP A 42 5.94 -1.71 -0.53
C ASP A 42 6.08 -0.46 -1.40
N ILE A 43 7.26 -0.25 -1.96
CA ILE A 43 7.58 0.98 -2.71
C ILE A 43 6.81 1.01 -4.03
N VAL A 44 6.81 -0.12 -4.77
CA VAL A 44 6.16 -0.22 -6.08
C VAL A 44 4.68 0.14 -6.03
N PRO A 45 3.84 -0.46 -5.17
CA PRO A 45 2.42 -0.12 -5.15
C PRO A 45 2.16 1.29 -4.64
N MET A 46 2.94 1.77 -3.67
CA MET A 46 2.78 3.14 -3.18
C MET A 46 3.15 4.20 -4.24
N MET A 47 4.18 3.95 -5.04
CA MET A 47 4.52 4.78 -6.20
C MET A 47 3.46 4.71 -7.29
N LEU A 48 2.97 3.51 -7.59
CA LEU A 48 1.92 3.30 -8.59
C LEU A 48 0.63 4.01 -8.18
N LEU A 49 0.27 3.97 -6.90
CA LEU A 49 -0.85 4.72 -6.34
C LEU A 49 -0.71 6.24 -6.55
N ILE A 50 0.45 6.83 -6.24
CA ILE A 50 0.69 8.27 -6.49
C ILE A 50 0.60 8.58 -7.98
N TYR A 51 1.18 7.73 -8.83
CA TYR A 51 1.15 7.87 -10.27
C TYR A 51 -0.29 7.86 -10.82
N ILE A 52 -1.12 6.90 -10.38
CA ILE A 52 -2.52 6.79 -10.79
C ILE A 52 -3.29 8.06 -10.39
N PHE A 53 -3.15 8.52 -9.15
CA PHE A 53 -3.80 9.77 -8.71
C PHE A 53 -3.32 10.99 -9.48
N SER A 54 -2.03 11.06 -9.82
CA SER A 54 -1.46 12.18 -10.58
C SER A 54 -2.05 12.26 -11.98
N LEU A 55 -2.03 11.15 -12.72
CA LEU A 55 -2.62 11.09 -14.05
C LEU A 55 -4.13 11.27 -14.04
N TRP A 56 -4.82 10.74 -13.02
CA TRP A 56 -6.25 10.95 -12.86
C TRP A 56 -6.57 12.45 -12.72
N CYS A 57 -5.77 13.17 -11.94
CA CYS A 57 -5.88 14.61 -11.77
C CYS A 57 -5.54 15.36 -13.06
N ASP A 58 -4.51 14.94 -13.80
CA ASP A 58 -4.16 15.54 -15.10
C ASP A 58 -5.28 15.39 -16.13
N LEU A 59 -5.86 14.19 -16.27
CA LEU A 59 -7.00 13.95 -17.15
C LEU A 59 -8.20 14.83 -16.75
N HIS A 60 -8.48 14.91 -15.45
CA HIS A 60 -9.58 15.74 -14.94
C HIS A 60 -9.34 17.24 -15.19
N ASP A 61 -8.11 17.72 -14.96
CA ASP A 61 -7.74 19.11 -15.18
C ASP A 61 -7.69 19.48 -16.68
N ALA A 62 -7.39 18.51 -17.56
CA ALA A 62 -7.48 18.64 -19.01
C ALA A 62 -8.93 18.63 -19.54
N GLY A 63 -9.91 18.31 -18.69
CA GLY A 63 -11.31 18.22 -19.09
C GLY A 63 -11.61 16.97 -19.93
N GLU A 64 -10.86 15.89 -19.73
CA GLU A 64 -11.10 14.63 -20.42
C GLU A 64 -12.53 14.14 -20.18
N SER A 65 -13.18 13.78 -21.28
CA SER A 65 -14.60 13.38 -21.32
C SER A 65 -14.80 11.95 -21.78
N ASP A 66 -13.75 11.30 -22.30
CA ASP A 66 -13.77 9.87 -22.55
C ASP A 66 -13.50 9.08 -21.25
N PRO A 67 -14.34 8.12 -20.85
CA PRO A 67 -14.05 7.21 -19.74
C PRO A 67 -12.87 6.26 -19.98
N VAL A 68 -12.43 6.03 -21.23
CA VAL A 68 -11.40 5.02 -21.54
C VAL A 68 -10.05 5.29 -20.85
N PRO A 69 -9.45 6.50 -20.90
CA PRO A 69 -8.23 6.80 -20.16
C PRO A 69 -8.33 6.54 -18.65
N TYR A 70 -9.46 6.90 -18.04
CA TYR A 70 -9.73 6.60 -16.63
C TYR A 70 -9.86 5.09 -16.36
N GLY A 71 -10.42 4.34 -17.31
CA GLY A 71 -10.49 2.87 -17.23
C GLY A 71 -9.13 2.20 -17.26
N LEU A 72 -8.17 2.72 -18.02
CA LEU A 72 -6.79 2.23 -18.00
C LEU A 72 -6.13 2.47 -16.64
N LEU A 73 -6.33 3.66 -16.05
CA LEU A 73 -5.86 3.96 -14.69
C LEU A 73 -6.55 3.07 -13.63
N ALA A 74 -7.85 2.83 -13.78
CA ALA A 74 -8.59 1.92 -12.91
C ALA A 74 -8.06 0.48 -13.00
N LEU A 75 -7.75 -0.01 -14.20
CA LEU A 75 -7.16 -1.34 -14.41
C LEU A 75 -5.77 -1.45 -13.76
N LEU A 76 -4.93 -0.40 -13.88
CA LEU A 76 -3.67 -0.32 -13.13
C LEU A 76 -3.91 -0.35 -11.63
N GLY A 77 -4.94 0.32 -11.13
CA GLY A 77 -5.34 0.26 -9.72
C GLY A 77 -5.77 -1.13 -9.27
N ILE A 78 -6.50 -1.88 -10.11
CA ILE A 78 -6.87 -3.27 -9.82
C ILE A 78 -5.62 -4.16 -9.75
N PHE A 79 -4.65 -3.98 -10.66
CA PHE A 79 -3.36 -4.64 -10.57
C PHE A 79 -2.63 -4.28 -9.27
N ASP A 80 -2.60 -3.00 -8.91
CA ASP A 80 -1.93 -2.50 -7.70
C ASP A 80 -2.46 -3.17 -6.42
N ILE A 81 -3.77 -3.41 -6.35
CA ILE A 81 -4.41 -4.14 -5.25
C ILE A 81 -3.88 -5.57 -5.11
N THR A 82 -3.59 -6.26 -6.23
CA THR A 82 -3.03 -7.62 -6.20
C THR A 82 -1.58 -7.65 -5.74
N VAL A 83 -0.86 -6.54 -5.86
CA VAL A 83 0.49 -6.37 -5.30
C VAL A 83 0.38 -6.09 -3.80
N LYS A 84 -0.54 -5.20 -3.39
CA LYS A 84 -0.73 -4.85 -1.99
C LYS A 84 -2.17 -4.48 -1.65
N LEU A 85 -2.79 -5.25 -0.76
CA LEU A 85 -4.19 -5.03 -0.36
C LEU A 85 -4.41 -3.68 0.34
N SER A 86 -3.37 -3.07 0.93
CA SER A 86 -3.49 -1.77 1.62
C SER A 86 -3.90 -0.61 0.71
N VAL A 87 -3.85 -0.77 -0.63
CA VAL A 87 -4.33 0.23 -1.59
C VAL A 87 -5.76 -0.04 -2.11
N ALA A 88 -6.48 -1.01 -1.52
CA ALA A 88 -7.82 -1.46 -1.93
C ALA A 88 -8.84 -0.34 -2.21
N THR A 89 -8.73 0.80 -1.52
CA THR A 89 -9.63 1.95 -1.72
C THR A 89 -9.56 2.56 -3.12
N ILE A 90 -8.50 2.32 -3.88
CA ILE A 90 -8.40 2.75 -5.29
C ILE A 90 -9.48 2.08 -6.17
N SER A 91 -10.03 0.94 -5.75
CA SER A 91 -11.16 0.28 -6.42
C SER A 91 -12.40 1.18 -6.53
N LEU A 92 -12.56 2.18 -5.66
CA LEU A 92 -13.64 3.17 -5.77
C LEU A 92 -13.56 3.96 -7.08
N LEU A 93 -12.34 4.23 -7.58
CA LEU A 93 -12.13 4.85 -8.90
C LEU A 93 -12.58 3.91 -10.02
N ALA A 94 -12.29 2.62 -9.91
CA ALA A 94 -12.72 1.61 -10.88
C ALA A 94 -14.25 1.48 -10.92
N VAL A 95 -14.91 1.48 -9.77
CA VAL A 95 -16.37 1.49 -9.67
C VAL A 95 -16.96 2.74 -10.33
N ALA A 96 -16.36 3.92 -10.11
CA ALA A 96 -16.81 5.15 -10.75
C ALA A 96 -16.70 5.10 -12.28
N VAL A 97 -15.61 4.54 -12.82
CA VAL A 97 -15.45 4.35 -14.27
C VAL A 97 -16.45 3.34 -14.81
N LEU A 98 -16.68 2.23 -14.12
CA LEU A 98 -17.67 1.24 -14.54
C LEU A 98 -19.06 1.86 -14.63
N ILE A 99 -19.47 2.62 -13.61
CA ILE A 99 -20.76 3.35 -13.62
C ILE A 99 -20.82 4.32 -14.81
N TRP A 100 -19.72 5.03 -15.10
CA TRP A 100 -19.66 5.95 -16.24
C TRP A 100 -19.82 5.20 -17.57
N LEU A 101 -19.08 4.12 -17.79
CA LEU A 101 -19.17 3.29 -19.00
C LEU A 101 -20.57 2.71 -19.20
N ILE A 102 -21.23 2.26 -18.12
CA ILE A 102 -22.61 1.76 -18.16
C ILE A 102 -23.58 2.86 -18.61
N LYS A 103 -23.45 4.07 -18.06
CA LYS A 103 -24.30 5.22 -18.43
C LYS A 103 -24.12 5.61 -19.90
N GLU A 104 -22.89 5.56 -20.41
CA GLU A 104 -22.56 5.82 -21.82
C GLU A 104 -22.83 4.60 -22.73
N LYS A 105 -23.31 3.49 -22.19
CA LYS A 105 -23.60 2.24 -22.91
C LYS A 105 -22.39 1.69 -23.70
N LYS A 106 -21.18 1.90 -23.19
CA LYS A 106 -19.90 1.46 -23.77
C LYS A 106 -19.62 -0.02 -23.46
N VAL A 107 -20.44 -0.93 -24.01
CA VAL A 107 -20.41 -2.38 -23.68
C VAL A 107 -19.08 -3.05 -24.04
N ARG A 108 -18.45 -2.64 -25.14
CA ARG A 108 -17.16 -3.21 -25.58
C ARG A 108 -16.05 -2.90 -24.57
N GLU A 109 -16.00 -1.66 -24.09
CA GLU A 109 -15.05 -1.18 -23.10
C GLU A 109 -15.30 -1.83 -21.74
N ILE A 110 -16.57 -1.99 -21.34
CA ILE A 110 -16.93 -2.76 -20.13
C ILE A 110 -16.38 -4.19 -20.25
N ALA A 111 -16.67 -4.89 -21.34
CA ALA A 111 -16.20 -6.26 -21.56
C ALA A 111 -14.65 -6.33 -21.54
N PHE A 112 -13.98 -5.37 -22.16
CA PHE A 112 -12.52 -5.26 -22.15
C PHE A 112 -11.97 -5.09 -20.72
N PHE A 113 -12.39 -4.07 -20.00
CA PHE A 113 -11.88 -3.80 -18.64
C PHE A 113 -12.24 -4.91 -17.66
N SER A 114 -13.43 -5.50 -17.76
CA SER A 114 -13.84 -6.63 -16.93
C SER A 114 -12.99 -7.87 -17.21
N CYS A 115 -12.74 -8.20 -18.48
CA CYS A 115 -11.89 -9.32 -18.87
C CYS A 115 -10.47 -9.17 -18.29
N PHE A 116 -9.83 -8.02 -18.51
CA PHE A 116 -8.47 -7.80 -18.00
C PHE A 116 -8.42 -7.70 -16.47
N SER A 117 -9.43 -7.12 -15.82
CA SER A 117 -9.52 -7.13 -14.35
C SER A 117 -9.60 -8.56 -13.80
N LEU A 118 -10.38 -9.44 -14.44
CA LEU A 118 -10.48 -10.85 -14.05
C LEU A 118 -9.16 -11.60 -14.27
N ILE A 119 -8.51 -11.40 -15.41
CA ILE A 119 -7.20 -12.02 -15.70
C ILE A 119 -6.15 -11.60 -14.65
N THR A 120 -6.22 -10.38 -14.15
CA THR A 120 -5.30 -9.88 -13.11
C THR A 120 -5.64 -10.43 -11.73
N VAL A 121 -6.91 -10.44 -11.35
CA VAL A 121 -7.35 -10.74 -9.97
C VAL A 121 -7.48 -12.24 -9.70
N ILE A 122 -7.91 -13.03 -10.69
CA ILE A 122 -8.13 -14.47 -10.51
C ILE A 122 -6.85 -15.21 -10.08
N PRO A 123 -5.67 -15.01 -10.72
CA PRO A 123 -4.44 -15.67 -10.30
C PRO A 123 -4.03 -15.33 -8.87
N TYR A 124 -4.25 -14.08 -8.44
CA TYR A 124 -3.98 -13.64 -7.07
C TYR A 124 -4.84 -14.41 -6.06
N PHE A 125 -6.15 -14.54 -6.31
CA PHE A 125 -7.05 -15.30 -5.45
C PHE A 125 -6.76 -16.80 -5.46
N ILE A 126 -6.49 -17.38 -6.63
CA ILE A 126 -6.10 -18.79 -6.74
C ILE A 126 -4.83 -19.05 -5.93
N ARG A 127 -3.81 -18.19 -6.07
CA ARG A 127 -2.56 -18.30 -5.30
C ARG A 127 -2.87 -18.30 -3.80
N ASN A 128 -3.64 -17.33 -3.31
CA ASN A 128 -3.98 -17.23 -1.89
C ASN A 128 -4.68 -18.49 -1.38
N VAL A 129 -5.71 -18.98 -2.08
CA VAL A 129 -6.46 -20.19 -1.69
C VAL A 129 -5.56 -21.42 -1.70
N ILE A 130 -4.68 -21.58 -2.69
CA ILE A 130 -3.72 -22.69 -2.73
C ILE A 130 -2.74 -22.58 -1.55
N THR A 131 -2.22 -21.39 -1.27
CA THR A 131 -1.16 -21.21 -0.26
C THR A 131 -1.65 -21.23 1.18
N THR A 132 -2.85 -20.74 1.46
CA THR A 132 -3.34 -20.53 2.83
C THR A 132 -4.74 -21.08 3.09
N GLY A 133 -5.47 -21.44 2.03
CA GLY A 133 -6.89 -21.80 2.09
C GLY A 133 -7.85 -20.62 2.27
N TYR A 134 -7.36 -19.38 2.36
CA TYR A 134 -8.19 -18.17 2.41
C TYR A 134 -8.15 -17.41 1.08
N LEU A 135 -9.26 -16.74 0.75
CA LEU A 135 -9.30 -15.84 -0.40
C LEU A 135 -8.38 -14.62 -0.19
N LEU A 136 -8.40 -14.08 1.03
CA LEU A 136 -7.59 -12.94 1.47
C LEU A 136 -6.97 -13.31 2.82
N TYR A 137 -5.72 -13.79 2.84
CA TYR A 137 -5.00 -14.03 4.09
C TYR A 137 -4.39 -12.74 4.64
N PRO A 138 -4.39 -12.47 5.96
CA PRO A 138 -4.95 -13.27 7.06
C PRO A 138 -6.37 -12.82 7.50
N MET A 139 -7.27 -12.52 6.55
CA MET A 139 -8.65 -12.12 6.86
C MET A 139 -9.51 -13.34 7.22
N GLU A 140 -9.38 -13.80 8.46
CA GLU A 140 -10.05 -14.97 9.02
C GLU A 140 -11.59 -14.86 9.05
N SER A 141 -12.11 -13.63 8.98
CA SER A 141 -13.55 -13.35 8.91
C SER A 141 -14.17 -13.67 7.55
N LEU A 142 -13.38 -13.73 6.48
CA LEU A 142 -13.82 -14.09 5.14
C LEU A 142 -13.44 -15.54 4.83
N ASP A 143 -14.19 -16.46 5.41
CA ASP A 143 -13.97 -17.90 5.27
C ASP A 143 -14.97 -18.52 4.29
N LEU A 144 -14.50 -18.87 3.09
CA LEU A 144 -15.34 -19.36 1.98
C LEU A 144 -15.07 -20.82 1.62
N PHE A 145 -14.01 -21.42 2.15
CA PHE A 145 -13.52 -22.72 1.70
C PHE A 145 -13.27 -23.65 2.89
N ASP A 146 -13.56 -24.93 2.70
CA ASP A 146 -13.28 -26.00 3.65
C ASP A 146 -12.23 -26.92 3.03
N LEU A 147 -10.95 -26.62 3.29
CA LEU A 147 -9.79 -27.29 2.68
C LEU A 147 -8.94 -27.90 3.79
N ASP A 148 -8.40 -29.09 3.54
CA ASP A 148 -7.64 -29.85 4.53
C ASP A 148 -6.26 -29.24 4.86
N TRP A 149 -5.72 -28.35 4.00
CA TRP A 149 -4.49 -27.59 4.23
C TRP A 149 -4.73 -26.15 4.68
N LYS A 150 -5.98 -25.74 4.92
CA LYS A 150 -6.31 -24.35 5.28
C LYS A 150 -5.61 -23.98 6.59
N VAL A 151 -5.02 -22.78 6.64
CA VAL A 151 -4.41 -22.26 7.87
C VAL A 151 -5.49 -22.16 8.96
N PRO A 152 -5.24 -22.67 10.17
CA PRO A 152 -6.20 -22.61 11.26
C PRO A 152 -6.67 -21.18 11.52
N ARG A 153 -7.96 -21.02 11.83
CA ARG A 153 -8.58 -19.70 12.02
C ARG A 153 -7.87 -18.86 13.08
N GLU A 154 -7.43 -19.49 14.16
CA GLU A 154 -6.73 -18.81 15.26
C GLU A 154 -5.36 -18.30 14.83
N VAL A 155 -4.61 -19.08 14.05
CA VAL A 155 -3.33 -18.64 13.46
C VAL A 155 -3.56 -17.40 12.57
N ALA A 156 -4.55 -17.46 11.67
CA ALA A 156 -4.88 -16.30 10.82
C ALA A 156 -5.31 -15.07 11.65
N TYR A 157 -6.06 -15.27 12.74
CA TYR A 157 -6.41 -14.17 13.65
C TYR A 157 -5.16 -13.53 14.27
N TRP A 158 -4.21 -14.34 14.74
CA TRP A 158 -2.98 -13.87 15.37
C TRP A 158 -2.06 -13.15 14.38
N ASP A 159 -1.88 -13.68 13.18
CA ASP A 159 -1.13 -13.01 12.10
C ASP A 159 -1.74 -11.63 11.78
N ARG A 160 -3.07 -11.54 11.69
CA ARG A 160 -3.75 -10.26 11.48
C ARG A 160 -3.53 -9.30 12.65
N ALA A 161 -3.66 -9.79 13.88
CA ALA A 161 -3.49 -8.99 15.08
C ALA A 161 -2.06 -8.44 15.19
N GLU A 162 -1.07 -9.27 14.85
CA GLU A 162 0.35 -8.92 14.87
C GLU A 162 0.65 -7.80 13.86
N ILE A 163 0.18 -7.92 12.61
CA ILE A 163 0.31 -6.86 11.59
C ILE A 163 -0.23 -5.51 12.11
N VAL A 164 -1.38 -5.54 12.79
CA VAL A 164 -2.01 -4.34 13.37
C VAL A 164 -1.17 -3.79 14.52
N MET A 165 -0.71 -4.64 15.44
CA MET A 165 0.12 -4.26 16.58
C MET A 165 1.42 -3.60 16.13
N PHE A 166 2.16 -4.24 15.23
CA PHE A 166 3.40 -3.69 14.66
C PHE A 166 3.14 -2.38 13.93
N GLY A 167 2.05 -2.31 13.15
CA GLY A 167 1.67 -1.07 12.47
C GLY A 167 1.41 0.09 13.42
N ARG A 168 0.92 -0.19 14.63
CA ARG A 168 0.67 0.80 15.69
C ARG A 168 1.90 1.16 16.49
N LEU A 169 3.07 0.57 16.20
CA LEU A 169 4.31 0.76 16.97
C LEU A 169 4.07 0.52 18.46
N PHE A 170 3.41 -0.59 18.80
CA PHE A 170 3.11 -0.95 20.18
C PHE A 170 4.29 -1.75 20.79
N ASP A 171 4.76 -1.36 21.98
CA ASP A 171 5.93 -2.01 22.63
C ASP A 171 5.54 -3.09 23.65
N GLY A 172 4.23 -3.30 23.88
CA GLY A 172 3.72 -4.33 24.80
C GLY A 172 3.52 -5.68 24.11
N THR A 173 2.86 -6.61 24.80
CA THR A 173 2.54 -7.91 24.20
C THR A 173 1.36 -7.79 23.23
N LEU A 174 1.21 -8.80 22.36
CA LEU A 174 0.10 -8.84 21.42
C LEU A 174 -1.26 -8.84 22.13
N GLU A 175 -1.37 -9.53 23.26
CA GLU A 175 -2.55 -9.58 24.10
C GLU A 175 -2.93 -8.19 24.63
N ASP A 176 -1.95 -7.41 25.10
CA ASP A 176 -2.17 -6.05 25.60
C ASP A 176 -2.62 -5.07 24.50
N SER A 177 -2.26 -5.37 23.24
CA SER A 177 -2.63 -4.55 22.09
C SER A 177 -4.09 -4.73 21.67
N ILE A 178 -4.68 -5.89 22.00
CA ILE A 178 -6.04 -6.27 21.61
C ILE A 178 -7.06 -5.50 22.45
N GLY A 179 -8.03 -4.88 21.79
CA GLY A 179 -9.10 -4.14 22.48
C GLY A 179 -8.72 -2.76 22.99
N LEU A 180 -7.50 -2.27 22.72
CA LEU A 180 -7.11 -0.90 23.04
C LEU A 180 -8.08 0.12 22.41
N PRO A 181 -8.62 1.06 23.20
CA PRO A 181 -9.45 2.14 22.66
C PRO A 181 -8.71 2.95 21.61
N LEU A 182 -9.45 3.47 20.62
CA LEU A 182 -8.87 4.22 19.51
C LEU A 182 -8.00 5.40 19.96
N ALA A 183 -8.47 6.16 20.95
CA ALA A 183 -7.72 7.29 21.50
C ALA A 183 -6.42 6.87 22.19
N GLY A 184 -6.43 5.72 22.88
CA GLY A 184 -5.29 5.22 23.65
C GLY A 184 -4.13 4.83 22.74
N TRP A 185 -4.37 3.99 21.74
CA TRP A 185 -3.30 3.59 20.82
C TRP A 185 -2.86 4.74 19.91
N PHE A 186 -3.80 5.59 19.44
CA PHE A 186 -3.46 6.66 18.49
C PHE A 186 -2.53 7.71 19.12
N GLN A 187 -2.76 8.09 20.38
CA GLN A 187 -1.90 9.05 21.08
C GLN A 187 -0.48 8.50 21.22
N ALA A 188 -0.34 7.23 21.64
CA ALA A 188 0.95 6.58 21.77
C ALA A 188 1.66 6.51 20.41
N TRP A 189 0.99 5.98 19.38
CA TRP A 189 1.50 5.90 18.02
C TRP A 189 1.94 7.26 17.47
N PHE A 190 1.10 8.29 17.57
CA PHE A 190 1.39 9.62 17.04
C PHE A 190 2.60 10.28 17.71
N SER A 191 2.86 9.97 18.99
CA SER A 191 4.03 10.47 19.70
C SER A 191 5.34 9.74 19.33
N ARG A 192 5.24 8.54 18.74
CA ARG A 192 6.37 7.67 18.35
C ARG A 192 6.79 7.81 16.90
N ILE A 193 5.87 8.13 15.99
CA ILE A 193 6.20 8.32 14.56
C ILE A 193 7.16 9.49 14.34
N ASP A 194 7.97 9.41 13.30
CA ASP A 194 8.92 10.47 12.93
C ASP A 194 8.28 11.85 12.76
N GLN A 195 9.08 12.90 12.97
CA GLN A 195 8.62 14.28 12.89
C GLN A 195 8.02 14.64 11.52
N VAL A 196 8.60 14.15 10.42
CA VAL A 196 8.16 14.51 9.07
C VAL A 196 6.75 13.98 8.76
N PRO A 197 6.46 12.66 8.86
CA PRO A 197 5.09 12.15 8.73
C PRO A 197 4.11 12.77 9.72
N ARG A 198 4.55 13.06 10.96
CA ARG A 198 3.72 13.74 11.97
C ARG A 198 3.26 15.11 11.50
N ILE A 199 4.17 15.93 10.95
CA ILE A 199 3.84 17.24 10.37
C ILE A 199 2.88 17.07 9.19
N MET A 200 3.10 16.07 8.32
CA MET A 200 2.22 15.82 7.18
C MET A 200 0.79 15.46 7.60
N LEU A 201 0.62 14.68 8.67
CA LEU A 201 -0.70 14.38 9.24
C LEU A 201 -1.37 15.64 9.79
N LEU A 202 -0.63 16.52 10.47
CA LEU A 202 -1.16 17.81 10.94
C LEU A 202 -1.59 18.70 9.77
N LEU A 203 -0.82 18.71 8.68
CA LEU A 203 -1.20 19.40 7.45
C LEU A 203 -2.44 18.78 6.80
N CYS A 204 -2.60 17.44 6.84
CA CYS A 204 -3.81 16.77 6.40
C CYS A 204 -5.04 17.22 7.21
N LEU A 205 -4.91 17.38 8.54
CA LEU A 205 -6.00 17.92 9.37
C LEU A 205 -6.34 19.36 8.99
N PHE A 206 -5.32 20.21 8.80
CA PHE A 206 -5.50 21.61 8.42
C PHE A 206 -6.19 21.75 7.06
N PHE A 207 -5.67 21.09 6.02
CA PHE A 207 -6.27 21.12 4.69
C PHE A 207 -7.58 20.34 4.62
N GLY A 208 -7.77 19.32 5.46
CA GLY A 208 -9.01 18.58 5.62
C GLY A 208 -10.16 19.44 6.10
N ALA A 209 -9.92 20.33 7.07
CA ALA A 209 -10.91 21.33 7.48
C ALA A 209 -11.30 22.26 6.32
N GLY A 210 -10.31 22.73 5.55
CA GLY A 210 -10.55 23.52 4.34
C GLY A 210 -11.35 22.76 3.26
N ALA A 211 -11.01 21.49 3.05
CA ALA A 211 -11.64 20.61 2.08
C ALA A 211 -13.10 20.32 2.45
N LEU A 212 -13.40 20.18 3.75
CA LEU A 212 -14.77 20.03 4.25
C LEU A 212 -15.60 21.29 3.93
N ILE A 213 -15.08 22.47 4.23
CA ILE A 213 -15.77 23.74 3.94
C ILE A 213 -15.99 23.89 2.42
N TYR A 214 -14.98 23.57 1.61
CA TYR A 214 -15.08 23.55 0.15
C TYR A 214 -16.20 22.61 -0.31
N SER A 215 -16.22 21.38 0.21
CA SER A 215 -17.20 20.35 -0.15
C SER A 215 -18.62 20.78 0.17
N VAL A 216 -18.86 21.35 1.36
CA VAL A 216 -20.18 21.87 1.76
C VAL A 216 -20.66 22.98 0.81
N ARG A 217 -19.77 23.90 0.39
CA ARG A 217 -20.11 24.96 -0.58
C ARG A 217 -20.45 24.39 -1.95
N CYS A 218 -19.68 23.43 -2.43
CA CYS A 218 -19.88 22.78 -3.71
C CYS A 218 -21.17 21.96 -3.76
N ILE A 219 -21.49 21.21 -2.70
CA ILE A 219 -22.76 20.47 -2.56
C ILE A 219 -23.95 21.43 -2.58
N ARG A 220 -23.92 22.51 -1.80
CA ARG A 220 -24.99 23.53 -1.80
C ARG A 220 -25.15 24.21 -3.16
N GLY A 221 -24.05 24.43 -3.87
CA GLY A 221 -24.02 24.97 -5.22
C GLY A 221 -24.24 23.96 -6.34
N LYS A 222 -24.47 22.67 -6.02
CA LYS A 222 -24.63 21.55 -6.96
C LYS A 222 -23.53 21.47 -8.03
N LYS A 223 -22.28 21.71 -7.65
CA LYS A 223 -21.12 21.72 -8.55
C LYS A 223 -19.92 21.03 -7.89
N GLY A 224 -18.90 20.68 -8.69
CA GLY A 224 -17.62 20.20 -8.16
C GLY A 224 -17.67 18.78 -7.57
N PHE A 225 -18.64 17.95 -7.97
CA PHE A 225 -18.81 16.60 -7.42
C PHE A 225 -17.63 15.68 -7.76
N ARG A 226 -16.96 15.88 -8.91
CA ARG A 226 -15.78 15.11 -9.29
C ARG A 226 -14.60 15.39 -8.35
N GLU A 227 -14.37 16.65 -8.01
CA GLU A 227 -13.34 17.10 -7.07
C GLU A 227 -13.58 16.52 -5.68
N ILE A 228 -14.83 16.60 -5.20
CA ILE A 228 -15.24 16.02 -3.92
C ILE A 228 -15.00 14.51 -3.93
N PHE A 229 -15.36 13.82 -5.01
CA PHE A 229 -15.17 12.39 -5.15
C PHE A 229 -13.69 12.00 -5.08
N ILE A 230 -12.80 12.66 -5.83
CA ILE A 230 -11.36 12.37 -5.81
C ILE A 230 -10.77 12.63 -4.41
N MET A 231 -11.15 13.73 -3.76
CA MET A 231 -10.76 13.99 -2.36
C MET A 231 -11.25 12.90 -1.41
N ALA A 232 -12.50 12.46 -1.56
CA ALA A 232 -13.08 11.42 -0.72
C ALA A 232 -12.32 10.10 -0.87
N VAL A 233 -12.01 9.68 -2.10
CA VAL A 233 -11.23 8.45 -2.33
C VAL A 233 -9.83 8.56 -1.70
N ALA A 234 -9.15 9.70 -1.87
CA ALA A 234 -7.83 9.92 -1.27
C ALA A 234 -7.87 9.87 0.27
N VAL A 235 -8.85 10.53 0.89
CA VAL A 235 -9.05 10.52 2.35
C VAL A 235 -9.45 9.12 2.83
N CYS A 236 -10.31 8.41 2.12
CA CYS A 236 -10.66 7.03 2.43
C CYS A 236 -9.43 6.12 2.41
N GLY A 237 -8.52 6.27 1.45
CA GLY A 237 -7.26 5.51 1.41
C GLY A 237 -6.35 5.79 2.60
N MET A 238 -6.18 7.07 2.95
CA MET A 238 -5.40 7.46 4.13
C MET A 238 -6.03 6.93 5.42
N LEU A 239 -7.35 7.01 5.58
CA LEU A 239 -8.06 6.48 6.75
C LEU A 239 -8.03 4.96 6.80
N TYR A 240 -8.13 4.29 5.65
CA TYR A 240 -8.02 2.84 5.57
C TYR A 240 -6.64 2.36 6.05
N TRP A 241 -5.56 2.99 5.59
CA TRP A 241 -4.22 2.74 6.12
C TRP A 241 -4.12 3.02 7.62
N LEU A 242 -4.61 4.19 8.07
CA LEU A 242 -4.51 4.61 9.47
C LEU A 242 -5.21 3.63 10.43
N LEU A 243 -6.36 3.11 10.03
CA LEU A 243 -7.19 2.22 10.85
C LEU A 243 -6.80 0.74 10.75
N SER A 244 -6.04 0.35 9.71
CA SER A 244 -5.57 -1.02 9.52
C SER A 244 -4.19 -1.22 10.15
N ALA A 245 -3.13 -0.84 9.46
CA ALA A 245 -1.74 -1.01 9.90
C ALA A 245 -0.95 0.29 9.63
N PRO A 246 -0.93 1.24 10.58
CA PRO A 246 -0.43 2.60 10.36
C PRO A 246 1.12 2.72 10.39
N LEU A 247 1.81 1.75 9.79
CA LEU A 247 3.25 1.80 9.58
C LEU A 247 3.57 2.75 8.42
N MET A 248 4.54 3.66 8.60
CA MET A 248 4.84 4.69 7.59
C MET A 248 5.28 4.11 6.25
N ARG A 249 6.01 2.98 6.28
CA ARG A 249 6.41 2.22 5.09
C ARG A 249 5.22 1.79 4.23
N TYR A 250 4.04 1.60 4.84
CA TYR A 250 2.83 1.10 4.18
C TYR A 250 1.87 2.19 3.70
N GLY A 251 2.02 3.44 4.15
CA GLY A 251 0.97 4.44 3.89
C GLY A 251 1.41 5.88 3.82
N LEU A 252 2.71 6.21 3.89
CA LEU A 252 3.17 7.58 3.65
C LEU A 252 2.65 8.14 2.33
N ALA A 253 2.62 7.34 1.26
CA ALA A 253 2.04 7.74 -0.02
C ALA A 253 0.57 8.13 0.09
N THR A 254 -0.23 7.42 0.90
CA THR A 254 -1.65 7.76 1.10
C THR A 254 -1.83 9.12 1.79
N ILE A 255 -0.96 9.45 2.76
CA ILE A 255 -0.91 10.77 3.41
C ILE A 255 -0.58 11.84 2.38
N LEU A 256 0.46 11.62 1.57
CA LEU A 256 0.90 12.57 0.55
C LEU A 256 -0.17 12.82 -0.53
N ILE A 257 -0.87 11.77 -0.95
CA ILE A 257 -1.98 11.88 -1.91
C ILE A 257 -3.12 12.68 -1.30
N ALA A 258 -3.56 12.32 -0.09
CA ALA A 258 -4.63 13.06 0.60
C ALA A 258 -4.25 14.54 0.77
N LEU A 259 -3.04 14.82 1.24
CA LEU A 259 -2.52 16.18 1.40
C LEU A 259 -2.51 16.93 0.07
N SER A 260 -1.95 16.34 -0.99
CA SER A 260 -1.81 16.98 -2.31
C SER A 260 -3.17 17.28 -2.94
N VAL A 261 -4.10 16.31 -2.91
CA VAL A 261 -5.43 16.48 -3.50
C VAL A 261 -6.24 17.51 -2.70
N MET A 262 -6.21 17.46 -1.36
CA MET A 262 -6.91 18.44 -0.51
C MET A 262 -6.33 19.83 -0.69
N ALA A 263 -5.02 20.00 -0.56
CA ALA A 263 -4.38 21.30 -0.67
C ALA A 263 -4.51 21.91 -2.07
N GLY A 264 -4.33 21.11 -3.14
CA GLY A 264 -4.53 21.57 -4.52
C GLY A 264 -5.98 22.02 -4.77
N THR A 265 -6.96 21.34 -4.16
CA THR A 265 -8.38 21.70 -4.28
C THR A 265 -8.74 22.94 -3.45
N VAL A 266 -8.27 23.03 -2.21
CA VAL A 266 -8.57 24.14 -1.28
C VAL A 266 -7.90 25.44 -1.70
N LEU A 267 -6.62 25.38 -2.09
CA LEU A 267 -5.90 26.58 -2.51
C LEU A 267 -6.51 27.11 -3.81
N SER A 268 -6.84 26.23 -4.76
CA SER A 268 -7.53 26.45 -6.05
C SER A 268 -6.90 27.50 -6.99
N ASP A 269 -6.14 28.45 -6.47
CA ASP A 269 -5.41 29.52 -7.12
C ASP A 269 -4.02 29.03 -7.55
N THR A 270 -3.68 29.24 -8.81
CA THR A 270 -2.44 28.73 -9.42
C THR A 270 -1.20 29.29 -8.75
N LYS A 271 -1.23 30.54 -8.25
CA LYS A 271 -0.09 31.15 -7.56
C LYS A 271 0.13 30.48 -6.20
N ARG A 272 -0.91 30.30 -5.39
CA ARG A 272 -0.80 29.62 -4.09
C ARG A 272 -0.38 28.17 -4.20
N VAL A 273 -0.94 27.45 -5.18
CA VAL A 273 -0.50 26.08 -5.50
C VAL A 273 0.97 26.08 -5.91
N GLY A 274 1.39 26.98 -6.79
CA GLY A 274 2.79 27.10 -7.21
C GLY A 274 3.73 27.40 -6.06
N GLN A 275 3.35 28.28 -5.12
CA GLN A 275 4.11 28.53 -3.90
C GLN A 275 4.25 27.26 -3.06
N MET A 276 3.18 26.51 -2.87
CA MET A 276 3.23 25.27 -2.11
C MET A 276 4.05 24.18 -2.82
N ALA A 277 3.98 24.10 -4.15
CA ALA A 277 4.82 23.23 -4.96
C ALA A 277 6.31 23.59 -4.80
N VAL A 278 6.65 24.88 -4.85
CA VAL A 278 8.03 25.34 -4.59
C VAL A 278 8.46 24.97 -3.18
N LEU A 279 7.62 25.19 -2.16
CA LEU A 279 7.93 24.82 -0.78
C LEU A 279 8.17 23.31 -0.63
N LEU A 280 7.32 22.46 -1.21
CA LEU A 280 7.48 21.01 -1.20
C LEU A 280 8.74 20.58 -1.94
N GLY A 281 9.03 21.19 -3.09
CA GLY A 281 10.25 20.91 -3.86
C GLY A 281 11.51 21.29 -3.09
N VAL A 282 11.55 22.49 -2.49
CA VAL A 282 12.67 22.94 -1.64
C VAL A 282 12.80 22.04 -0.41
N PHE A 283 11.71 21.73 0.27
CA PHE A 283 11.73 20.81 1.41
C PHE A 283 12.29 19.44 1.01
N THR A 284 11.85 18.89 -0.13
CA THR A 284 12.36 17.62 -0.65
C THR A 284 13.87 17.69 -0.90
N LEU A 285 14.35 18.75 -1.57
CA LEU A 285 15.78 18.96 -1.80
C LEU A 285 16.60 19.07 -0.50
N LEU A 286 16.06 19.77 0.50
CA LEU A 286 16.69 19.90 1.82
C LEU A 286 16.62 18.59 2.63
N TYR A 287 15.66 17.71 2.34
CA TYR A 287 15.51 16.41 2.98
C TYR A 287 16.47 15.36 2.41
N VAL A 288 16.92 15.51 1.15
CA VAL A 288 17.91 14.62 0.52
C VAL A 288 19.14 14.39 1.40
N PRO A 289 19.89 15.40 1.87
CA PRO A 289 21.09 15.17 2.69
C PRO A 289 20.79 14.57 4.08
N VAL A 290 19.56 14.71 4.59
CA VAL A 290 19.14 14.05 5.84
C VAL A 290 19.00 12.54 5.62
N LYS A 291 18.53 12.13 4.45
CA LYS A 291 18.40 10.71 4.08
C LYS A 291 19.67 10.10 3.54
N ILE A 292 20.42 10.87 2.76
CA ILE A 292 21.66 10.47 2.11
C ILE A 292 22.81 11.22 2.81
N ASN A 293 23.11 10.84 4.05
CA ASN A 293 24.30 11.33 4.72
C ASN A 293 25.56 10.66 4.13
N THR A 294 26.74 11.27 4.27
CA THR A 294 28.01 10.71 3.78
C THR A 294 28.26 9.29 4.31
N ASP A 295 27.95 9.04 5.59
CA ASP A 295 28.11 7.71 6.19
C ASP A 295 27.21 6.67 5.52
N TYR A 296 25.97 7.06 5.17
CA TYR A 296 25.05 6.21 4.42
C TYR A 296 25.60 5.86 3.03
N LEU A 297 26.21 6.82 2.33
CA LEU A 297 26.81 6.57 1.00
C LEU A 297 28.09 5.72 1.06
N THR A 298 28.86 5.82 2.14
CA THR A 298 30.12 5.08 2.29
C THR A 298 29.93 3.69 2.87
N GLU A 299 28.89 3.46 3.67
CA GLU A 299 28.63 2.19 4.36
C GLU A 299 27.55 1.33 3.70
N ASN A 300 26.66 1.90 2.89
CA ASN A 300 25.64 1.14 2.14
C ASN A 300 25.96 1.05 0.65
N GLU A 301 26.58 -0.06 0.25
CA GLU A 301 26.60 -0.50 -1.16
C GLU A 301 25.19 -0.76 -1.72
N ASN A 302 24.21 -0.88 -0.80
CA ASN A 302 22.80 -1.18 -1.04
C ASN A 302 22.03 -0.10 -1.80
N LEU A 303 22.62 1.07 -2.09
CA LEU A 303 22.01 2.06 -2.99
C LEU A 303 22.04 1.62 -4.45
N ILE A 304 23.06 0.85 -4.84
CA ILE A 304 23.33 0.45 -6.23
C ILE A 304 23.17 -1.05 -6.40
N TRP A 305 23.57 -1.83 -5.40
CA TRP A 305 23.49 -3.28 -5.40
C TRP A 305 22.41 -3.77 -4.45
N ALA A 306 21.84 -4.93 -4.71
CA ALA A 306 21.01 -5.58 -3.70
C ALA A 306 21.91 -6.02 -2.55
N ALA A 307 21.49 -5.76 -1.31
CA ALA A 307 22.14 -6.36 -0.15
C ALA A 307 22.16 -7.89 -0.33
N PRO A 308 23.25 -8.58 0.05
CA PRO A 308 23.18 -10.02 0.21
C PRO A 308 22.05 -10.33 1.20
N PHE A 309 21.25 -11.35 0.89
CA PHE A 309 20.20 -11.79 1.80
C PHE A 309 20.81 -12.17 3.16
N TYR A 310 20.13 -11.84 4.25
CA TYR A 310 20.58 -12.23 5.58
C TYR A 310 20.69 -13.74 5.65
N GLN A 311 21.88 -14.21 6.03
CA GLN A 311 22.13 -15.62 6.31
C GLN A 311 21.84 -15.85 7.78
N HIS A 312 20.91 -16.76 8.05
CA HIS A 312 20.56 -17.18 9.40
C HIS A 312 21.19 -18.55 9.66
N GLU A 313 21.90 -18.69 10.77
CA GLU A 313 22.33 -20.02 11.21
C GLU A 313 21.08 -20.84 11.49
N CYS A 314 20.96 -21.98 10.80
CA CYS A 314 19.81 -22.86 10.89
C CYS A 314 20.20 -24.19 11.52
N LYS A 315 19.31 -24.72 12.36
CA LYS A 315 19.38 -26.10 12.84
C LYS A 315 18.57 -27.01 11.93
N GLU A 316 19.10 -28.21 11.71
CA GLU A 316 18.38 -29.29 11.04
C GLU A 316 17.35 -29.91 11.98
N LEU A 317 16.15 -30.11 11.46
CA LEU A 317 15.06 -30.80 12.12
C LEU A 317 14.57 -31.93 11.21
N THR A 318 14.03 -32.98 11.82
CA THR A 318 13.42 -34.10 11.10
C THR A 318 11.92 -34.00 11.23
N MET A 319 11.23 -33.85 10.10
CA MET A 319 9.79 -33.98 10.00
C MET A 319 9.47 -35.35 9.40
N THR A 320 8.42 -35.99 9.90
CA THR A 320 8.02 -37.32 9.42
C THR A 320 6.81 -37.21 8.50
N ASP A 321 6.85 -37.91 7.36
CA ASP A 321 5.69 -37.98 6.46
C ASP A 321 4.62 -38.97 6.93
N ARG A 322 3.52 -39.10 6.17
CA ARG A 322 2.43 -40.03 6.52
C ARG A 322 2.87 -41.50 6.55
N SER A 323 3.88 -41.87 5.78
CA SER A 323 4.43 -43.23 5.72
C SER A 323 5.43 -43.53 6.86
N GLY A 324 5.83 -42.52 7.63
CA GLY A 324 6.85 -42.64 8.67
C GLY A 324 8.26 -42.35 8.16
N ALA A 325 8.44 -41.89 6.92
CA ALA A 325 9.75 -41.58 6.38
C ALA A 325 10.22 -40.19 6.85
N PRO A 326 11.51 -40.04 7.21
CA PRO A 326 12.06 -38.78 7.67
C PRO A 326 12.38 -37.85 6.48
N HIS A 327 12.06 -36.56 6.66
CA HIS A 327 12.41 -35.47 5.75
C HIS A 327 13.12 -34.37 6.54
N THR A 328 14.18 -33.81 5.97
CA THR A 328 14.93 -32.70 6.59
C THR A 328 14.24 -31.38 6.33
N ILE A 329 14.06 -30.60 7.40
CA ILE A 329 13.66 -29.19 7.34
C ILE A 329 14.62 -28.35 8.18
N TYR A 330 14.59 -27.04 7.98
CA TYR A 330 15.47 -26.10 8.66
C TYR A 330 14.67 -25.09 9.50
N MET A 331 15.25 -24.66 10.62
CA MET A 331 14.70 -23.60 11.47
C MET A 331 15.85 -22.70 11.93
N PRO A 332 15.68 -21.37 11.95
CA PRO A 332 16.64 -20.45 12.54
C PRO A 332 16.99 -20.83 13.98
N VAL A 333 18.27 -20.72 14.34
CA VAL A 333 18.74 -20.91 15.72
C VAL A 333 18.27 -19.75 16.62
N GLU A 334 18.22 -18.54 16.06
CA GLU A 334 17.81 -17.31 16.74
C GLU A 334 16.85 -16.50 15.85
N GLY A 335 15.84 -15.88 16.49
CA GLY A 335 14.85 -15.05 15.82
C GLY A 335 13.75 -15.83 15.11
N ASP A 336 12.99 -15.11 14.30
CA ASP A 336 11.81 -15.56 13.56
C ASP A 336 11.91 -15.30 12.05
N GLN A 337 13.14 -15.08 11.56
CA GLN A 337 13.40 -14.71 10.18
C GLN A 337 14.05 -15.89 9.44
N GLY A 338 13.43 -16.28 8.32
CA GLY A 338 13.98 -17.29 7.42
C GLY A 338 15.03 -16.71 6.48
N GLY A 339 15.98 -17.54 6.05
CA GLY A 339 17.03 -17.22 5.10
C GLY A 339 16.77 -17.71 3.67
N TYR A 340 17.84 -17.73 2.86
CA TYR A 340 17.83 -18.27 1.49
C TYR A 340 18.87 -19.38 1.27
N ASP A 341 19.59 -19.77 2.32
CA ASP A 341 20.69 -20.74 2.20
C ASP A 341 20.19 -22.19 2.22
N VAL A 342 19.08 -22.44 2.92
CA VAL A 342 18.56 -23.78 3.18
C VAL A 342 17.05 -23.82 2.90
N PHE A 343 16.58 -24.93 2.33
CA PHE A 343 15.16 -25.14 2.04
C PHE A 343 14.79 -26.63 2.16
N PRO A 344 13.57 -26.96 2.64
CA PRO A 344 12.56 -26.03 3.15
C PRO A 344 12.87 -25.54 4.58
N GLU A 345 12.53 -24.28 4.86
CA GLU A 345 12.75 -23.62 6.14
C GLU A 345 11.43 -23.08 6.71
N THR A 346 11.31 -23.07 8.04
CA THR A 346 10.21 -22.41 8.74
C THR A 346 10.73 -21.68 9.98
N PRO A 347 10.26 -20.45 10.28
CA PRO A 347 10.65 -19.73 11.50
C PRO A 347 10.11 -20.39 12.76
N TYR A 348 9.05 -21.20 12.63
CA TYR A 348 8.43 -21.93 13.73
C TYR A 348 8.11 -23.35 13.28
N TYR A 349 8.71 -24.36 13.93
CA TYR A 349 8.35 -25.76 13.74
C TYR A 349 7.91 -26.39 15.05
N SER A 350 6.74 -27.02 15.01
CA SER A 350 6.41 -28.13 15.89
C SER A 350 5.54 -29.12 15.13
N ASP A 351 5.59 -30.39 15.52
CA ASP A 351 4.65 -31.40 15.01
C ASP A 351 3.19 -31.07 15.38
N GLU A 352 2.94 -30.13 16.28
CA GLU A 352 1.59 -29.64 16.62
C GLU A 352 1.17 -28.47 15.72
N PHE A 353 2.09 -27.76 15.09
CA PHE A 353 1.78 -26.59 14.26
C PHE A 353 1.72 -26.92 12.77
N VAL A 354 2.67 -27.71 12.26
CA VAL A 354 2.79 -27.99 10.82
C VAL A 354 3.17 -29.44 10.60
N ARG A 355 2.43 -30.14 9.75
CA ARG A 355 2.70 -31.55 9.35
C ARG A 355 2.69 -31.72 7.85
N MET A 356 3.38 -32.75 7.36
CA MET A 356 3.26 -33.14 5.95
C MET A 356 1.84 -33.58 5.62
N ARG A 357 1.33 -33.09 4.49
CA ARG A 357 0.03 -33.47 3.97
C ARG A 357 0.05 -34.84 3.28
N GLY A 358 1.18 -35.24 2.72
CA GLY A 358 1.35 -36.50 2.01
C GLY A 358 2.70 -37.14 2.31
N ASP A 359 3.25 -37.80 1.30
CA ASP A 359 4.51 -38.55 1.37
C ASP A 359 5.68 -37.76 0.75
N SER A 360 5.41 -36.55 0.25
CA SER A 360 6.40 -35.65 -0.33
C SER A 360 6.09 -34.18 -0.03
N PHE A 361 7.09 -33.31 -0.12
CA PHE A 361 6.88 -31.86 0.00
C PHE A 361 5.91 -31.31 -1.07
N GLY A 362 5.80 -31.98 -2.22
CA GLY A 362 4.87 -31.61 -3.28
C GLY A 362 3.40 -31.77 -2.89
N ASP A 363 3.10 -32.63 -1.91
CA ASP A 363 1.74 -32.83 -1.40
C ASP A 363 1.27 -31.68 -0.49
N GLY A 364 2.22 -30.84 -0.05
CA GLY A 364 2.01 -29.68 0.80
C GLY A 364 2.04 -30.01 2.29
N PHE A 365 1.52 -29.07 3.08
CA PHE A 365 1.53 -29.10 4.54
C PHE A 365 0.11 -28.86 5.08
N ILE A 366 -0.15 -29.33 6.30
CA ILE A 366 -1.38 -29.06 7.04
C ILE A 366 -1.00 -28.37 8.35
N GLY A 367 -1.70 -27.29 8.67
CA GLY A 367 -1.58 -26.63 9.97
C GLY A 367 -2.55 -27.22 10.99
N SER A 368 -2.09 -27.43 12.23
CA SER A 368 -2.98 -27.63 13.38
C SER A 368 -2.97 -26.36 14.25
N GLY A 369 -4.13 -26.02 14.82
CA GLY A 369 -4.30 -24.80 15.63
C GLY A 369 -3.41 -24.80 16.88
N PHE A 370 -3.27 -23.63 17.50
CA PHE A 370 -2.54 -23.44 18.75
C PHE A 370 -3.15 -24.19 19.94
#